data_AF-A0A1I4D9Y3-F1
#
_entry.id   AF-A0A1I4D9Y3-F1
#
_cell.length_a   1.000
_cell.length_b   1.000
_cell.length_c   1.000
_cell.angle_alpha   90.00
_cell.angle_beta   90.00
_cell.angle_gamma   90.00
#
_symmetry.space_group_name_H-M   'P 1'
#
loop_
_entity.id
_entity.type
_entity.pdbx_description
1 polymer ?
#
loop_
_entity_poly.entity_id
_entity_poly.type
_entity_poly.pdbx_seq_one_letter_code
_entity_poly.pdbx_strand_id
1 'polypeptide(L)'
;MGSKQIRTNQLIEPFGPGSIYTDSRGIPHVIGGLDYWFKSWDHTSGKMVDCSNRSEFERFETRLSAILHVDRFCLPPDFRHVHKGDAAPPNAGLHVPALRFPIWYRHTATGVLKRFNLHTLKVDRPKDGGRWQPVRFISVCCGGHLNEFPWKAWIGCQCSGDGSMKLTDRGGSELTSIRMHCTTCPEGSSGHKGKSLARTTMVPNIYNGEHSEFQKEGITCPGDRPWLGNDATQTSCNHPLVAALINQTNLYFPRTLSAISLPDLKIQNSSVIKLRNEIEAVETITFAKSLWRMGETMKSQAVAMIKEALRKQDVSGDDNEIQAALESLFDESARNFAAGVDLPAEGEREILSCPASAPMRQIGVFSEGRFLVHLSPFRSADETEIRAGESPGRTACERYS
;
A
#
# COMPACT_ATOMS: atom_id res chain seq x y z
N MET A 1 -20.05 -13.57 0.94
CA MET A 1 -18.61 -13.37 0.72
C MET A 1 -18.29 -12.33 -0.35
N GLY A 2 -19.16 -12.06 -1.34
CA GLY A 2 -18.85 -11.13 -2.44
C GLY A 2 -18.74 -9.62 -2.13
N SER A 3 -18.93 -9.17 -0.89
CA SER A 3 -18.86 -7.73 -0.59
C SER A 3 -17.45 -7.19 -0.30
N LYS A 4 -16.46 -8.08 -0.14
CA LYS A 4 -15.07 -7.74 0.22
C LYS A 4 -14.07 -8.30 -0.80
N GLN A 5 -14.39 -8.20 -2.08
CA GLN A 5 -13.54 -8.68 -3.17
C GLN A 5 -12.80 -7.51 -3.83
N ILE A 6 -11.50 -7.68 -4.02
CA ILE A 6 -10.61 -6.72 -4.69
C ILE A 6 -9.90 -7.48 -5.81
N ARG A 7 -9.76 -6.87 -6.99
CA ARG A 7 -8.98 -7.48 -8.08
C ARG A 7 -7.49 -7.42 -7.71
N THR A 8 -6.73 -8.46 -8.03
CA THR A 8 -5.28 -8.53 -7.69
C THR A 8 -4.50 -7.29 -8.14
N ASN A 9 -4.76 -6.78 -9.35
CA ASN A 9 -4.10 -5.58 -9.86
C ASN A 9 -4.44 -4.32 -9.04
N GLN A 10 -5.64 -4.27 -8.47
CA GLN A 10 -6.05 -3.17 -7.60
C GLN A 10 -5.28 -3.17 -6.27
N LEU A 11 -4.66 -4.28 -5.86
CA LEU A 11 -3.78 -4.32 -4.67
C LEU A 11 -2.40 -3.70 -4.92
N ILE A 12 -2.06 -3.42 -6.18
CA ILE A 12 -0.84 -2.70 -6.54
C ILE A 12 -1.19 -1.22 -6.66
N GLU A 13 -2.24 -0.93 -7.43
CA GLU A 13 -2.81 0.40 -7.57
C GLU A 13 -4.32 0.32 -7.82
N PRO A 14 -5.19 0.96 -7.01
CA PRO A 14 -4.89 1.98 -5.99
C PRO A 14 -4.87 1.48 -4.52
N PHE A 15 -5.13 0.20 -4.26
CA PHE A 15 -5.39 -0.35 -2.93
C PHE A 15 -4.23 -1.20 -2.37
N GLY A 16 -3.01 -0.64 -2.36
CA GLY A 16 -1.85 -1.30 -1.76
C GLY A 16 -1.78 -1.24 -0.23
N PRO A 17 -0.70 -1.73 0.39
CA PRO A 17 -0.53 -1.71 1.84
C PRO A 17 -0.69 -0.29 2.42
N GLY A 18 -1.49 -0.11 3.46
CA GLY A 18 -1.76 1.21 4.06
C GLY A 18 -2.84 2.04 3.37
N SER A 19 -3.28 1.65 2.17
CA SER A 19 -4.42 2.30 1.50
C SER A 19 -5.75 1.99 2.21
N ILE A 20 -6.74 2.87 2.00
CA ILE A 20 -8.11 2.64 2.47
C ILE A 20 -8.96 2.13 1.31
N TYR A 21 -9.51 0.94 1.46
CA TYR A 21 -10.48 0.34 0.57
C TYR A 21 -11.88 0.35 1.20
N THR A 22 -12.86 0.89 0.50
CA THR A 22 -14.26 0.84 0.93
C THR A 22 -14.97 -0.33 0.25
N ASP A 23 -15.52 -1.22 1.06
CA ASP A 23 -16.20 -2.42 0.57
C ASP A 23 -17.57 -2.08 -0.06
N SER A 24 -18.22 -3.05 -0.72
CA SER A 24 -19.50 -2.77 -1.39
C SER A 24 -20.67 -2.47 -0.44
N ARG A 25 -20.46 -2.58 0.87
CA ARG A 25 -21.41 -2.18 1.92
C ARG A 25 -21.10 -0.77 2.46
N GLY A 26 -20.11 -0.08 1.90
CA GLY A 26 -19.69 1.24 2.36
C GLY A 26 -18.86 1.21 3.65
N ILE A 27 -18.22 0.07 3.98
CA ILE A 27 -17.36 -0.05 5.16
C ILE A 27 -15.90 0.12 4.73
N PRO A 28 -15.19 1.14 5.24
CA PRO A 28 -13.78 1.36 4.94
C PRO A 28 -12.90 0.38 5.74
N HIS A 29 -11.86 -0.09 5.08
CA HIS A 29 -10.85 -0.96 5.63
C HIS A 29 -9.48 -0.44 5.19
N VAL A 30 -8.50 -0.45 6.08
CA VAL A 30 -7.10 -0.25 5.71
C VAL A 30 -6.50 -1.59 5.29
N ILE A 31 -5.84 -1.63 4.14
CA ILE A 31 -5.15 -2.83 3.65
C ILE A 31 -3.90 -3.07 4.50
N GLY A 32 -3.72 -4.30 4.99
CA GLY A 32 -2.62 -4.65 5.88
C GLY A 32 -1.26 -4.56 5.22
N GLY A 33 -0.21 -4.45 6.03
CA GLY A 33 1.19 -4.48 5.61
C GLY A 33 1.60 -5.79 4.93
N LEU A 34 2.65 -5.75 4.09
CA LEU A 34 3.16 -6.92 3.38
C LEU A 34 3.65 -8.04 4.31
N ASP A 35 3.99 -7.71 5.57
CA ASP A 35 4.37 -8.66 6.61
C ASP A 35 3.30 -9.75 6.84
N TYR A 36 2.04 -9.44 6.50
CA TYR A 36 0.90 -10.31 6.73
C TYR A 36 0.27 -10.88 5.45
N TRP A 37 0.72 -10.47 4.25
CA TRP A 37 0.09 -10.90 2.98
C TRP A 37 0.29 -12.38 2.66
N PHE A 38 1.45 -12.93 3.04
CA PHE A 38 1.81 -14.33 2.77
C PHE A 38 1.63 -15.21 4.01
N LYS A 39 0.64 -14.87 4.83
CA LYS A 39 0.30 -15.58 6.05
C LYS A 39 -1.18 -15.95 6.06
N SER A 40 -1.51 -17.13 6.56
CA SER A 40 -2.88 -17.59 6.80
C SER A 40 -3.17 -17.65 8.29
N TRP A 41 -4.45 -17.44 8.65
CA TRP A 41 -4.88 -17.57 10.03
C TRP A 41 -5.10 -19.05 10.36
N ASP A 42 -4.33 -19.59 11.29
CA ASP A 42 -4.58 -20.92 11.84
C ASP A 42 -5.57 -20.82 12.99
N HIS A 43 -6.76 -21.39 12.79
CA HIS A 43 -7.83 -21.44 13.79
C HIS A 43 -7.48 -22.26 15.02
N THR A 44 -6.53 -23.20 14.91
CA THR A 44 -6.13 -24.07 16.02
C THR A 44 -5.17 -23.36 16.96
N SER A 45 -4.11 -22.75 16.42
CA SER A 45 -3.13 -22.02 17.22
C SER A 45 -3.55 -20.57 17.53
N GLY A 46 -4.53 -20.03 16.82
CA GLY A 46 -4.96 -18.63 16.95
C GLY A 46 -3.88 -17.64 16.51
N LYS A 47 -3.03 -18.05 15.56
CA LYS A 47 -1.89 -17.26 15.08
C LYS A 47 -1.83 -17.21 13.56
N MET A 48 -1.15 -16.20 13.05
CA MET A 48 -0.80 -16.09 11.63
C MET A 48 0.41 -16.99 11.34
N VAL A 49 0.24 -17.95 10.45
CA VAL A 49 1.28 -18.89 10.00
C VAL A 49 1.66 -18.58 8.56
N ASP A 50 2.92 -18.77 8.18
CA ASP A 50 3.36 -18.56 6.80
C ASP A 50 2.64 -19.49 5.81
N CYS A 51 2.44 -19.02 4.58
CA CYS A 51 1.79 -19.78 3.52
C CYS A 51 2.61 -21.03 3.14
N SER A 52 1.95 -22.01 2.52
CA SER A 52 2.57 -23.31 2.19
C SER A 52 3.73 -23.18 1.20
N ASN A 53 3.63 -22.27 0.23
CA ASN A 53 4.68 -22.05 -0.75
C ASN A 53 4.88 -20.56 -1.03
N ARG A 54 5.93 -19.94 -0.47
CA ARG A 54 6.19 -18.52 -0.68
C ARG A 54 6.83 -18.22 -2.05
N SER A 55 7.61 -19.14 -2.62
CA SER A 55 8.34 -18.92 -3.88
C SER A 55 7.40 -18.58 -5.04
N GLU A 56 6.17 -19.09 -5.00
CA GLU A 56 5.12 -18.82 -5.98
C GLU A 56 4.87 -17.32 -6.22
N PHE A 57 4.97 -16.50 -5.17
CA PHE A 57 4.74 -15.06 -5.25
C PHE A 57 6.01 -14.29 -5.56
N GLU A 58 7.19 -14.88 -5.41
CA GLU A 58 8.45 -14.19 -5.61
C GLU A 58 8.75 -14.00 -7.11
N ARG A 59 9.28 -12.83 -7.45
CA ARG A 59 9.73 -12.51 -8.81
C ARG A 59 11.18 -12.08 -8.74
N PHE A 60 12.00 -12.77 -9.52
CA PHE A 60 13.41 -12.50 -9.65
C PHE A 60 13.63 -11.49 -10.77
N GLU A 61 14.15 -10.31 -10.45
CA GLU A 61 14.63 -9.34 -11.43
C GLU A 61 15.90 -8.69 -10.86
N THR A 62 17.06 -8.95 -11.45
CA THR A 62 18.38 -8.55 -10.92
C THR A 62 18.71 -7.07 -11.04
N ARG A 63 18.26 -6.40 -12.10
CA ARG A 63 18.65 -5.03 -12.42
C ARG A 63 17.86 -4.03 -11.60
N LEU A 64 16.54 -4.17 -11.60
CA LEU A 64 15.62 -3.38 -10.79
C LEU A 64 15.85 -3.65 -9.31
N SER A 65 16.12 -4.89 -8.90
CA SER A 65 16.50 -5.17 -7.50
C SER A 65 17.80 -4.48 -7.10
N ALA A 66 18.79 -4.42 -8.01
CA ALA A 66 20.03 -3.69 -7.79
C ALA A 66 19.82 -2.17 -7.70
N ILE A 67 19.01 -1.58 -8.59
CA ILE A 67 18.69 -0.14 -8.58
C ILE A 67 17.90 0.26 -7.33
N LEU A 68 16.96 -0.58 -6.89
CA LEU A 68 16.09 -0.29 -5.74
C LEU A 68 16.65 -0.77 -4.40
N HIS A 69 17.82 -1.39 -4.40
CA HIS A 69 18.47 -1.95 -3.22
C HIS A 69 17.55 -2.90 -2.44
N VAL A 70 16.87 -3.80 -3.16
CA VAL A 70 15.92 -4.77 -2.59
C VAL A 70 16.33 -6.18 -2.95
N ASP A 71 15.96 -7.14 -2.12
CA ASP A 71 16.37 -8.53 -2.36
C ASP A 71 15.52 -9.20 -3.43
N ARG A 72 14.21 -8.90 -3.44
CA ARG A 72 13.20 -9.60 -4.24
C ARG A 72 11.94 -8.77 -4.43
N PHE A 73 11.19 -9.09 -5.47
CA PHE A 73 9.85 -8.58 -5.69
C PHE A 73 8.81 -9.64 -5.39
N CYS A 74 7.61 -9.22 -5.02
CA CYS A 74 6.49 -10.14 -4.81
C CYS A 74 5.25 -9.70 -5.60
N LEU A 75 4.52 -10.69 -6.14
CA LEU A 75 3.16 -10.49 -6.59
C LEU A 75 2.19 -10.48 -5.40
N PRO A 76 1.08 -9.72 -5.47
CA PRO A 76 0.01 -9.85 -4.49
C PRO A 76 -0.57 -11.28 -4.50
N PRO A 77 -0.97 -11.82 -3.34
CA PRO A 77 -1.60 -13.14 -3.27
C PRO A 77 -2.98 -13.12 -3.91
N ASP A 78 -3.34 -14.21 -4.60
CA ASP A 78 -4.65 -14.44 -5.17
C ASP A 78 -5.47 -15.43 -4.32
N PHE A 79 -6.76 -15.14 -4.14
CA PHE A 79 -7.65 -16.04 -3.40
C PHE A 79 -8.11 -17.20 -4.28
N ARG A 80 -7.79 -18.43 -3.86
CA ARG A 80 -8.18 -19.66 -4.55
C ARG A 80 -9.19 -20.45 -3.71
N HIS A 81 -10.38 -20.65 -4.27
CA HIS A 81 -11.43 -21.44 -3.65
C HIS A 81 -11.22 -22.93 -3.94
N VAL A 82 -11.38 -23.78 -2.91
CA VAL A 82 -11.31 -25.25 -3.04
C VAL A 82 -12.72 -25.80 -2.97
N HIS A 83 -13.16 -26.54 -4.00
CA HIS A 83 -14.45 -27.21 -3.94
C HIS A 83 -14.37 -28.49 -3.11
N LYS A 84 -15.51 -28.89 -2.57
CA LYS A 84 -15.60 -30.11 -1.77
C LYS A 84 -15.28 -31.33 -2.64
N GLY A 85 -14.21 -32.04 -2.29
CA GLY A 85 -13.75 -33.24 -3.01
C GLY A 85 -12.48 -33.01 -3.83
N ASP A 86 -12.07 -31.76 -4.05
CA ASP A 86 -10.83 -31.43 -4.75
C ASP A 86 -9.63 -31.41 -3.79
N ALA A 87 -8.47 -31.78 -4.31
CA ALA A 87 -7.21 -31.50 -3.63
C ALA A 87 -6.95 -29.99 -3.63
N ALA A 88 -6.64 -29.42 -2.46
CA ALA A 88 -6.34 -28.00 -2.34
C ALA A 88 -5.02 -27.68 -3.08
N PRO A 89 -5.02 -26.73 -4.03
CA PRO A 89 -3.76 -26.25 -4.60
C PRO A 89 -2.91 -25.56 -3.53
N PRO A 90 -1.60 -25.40 -3.74
CA PRO A 90 -0.74 -24.60 -2.88
C PRO A 90 -1.34 -23.20 -2.64
N ASN A 91 -1.22 -22.72 -1.40
CA ASN A 91 -1.70 -21.41 -0.97
C ASN A 91 -3.20 -21.17 -1.18
N ALA A 92 -4.01 -22.23 -1.28
CA ALA A 92 -5.46 -22.09 -1.31
C ALA A 92 -6.01 -21.40 -0.05
N GLY A 93 -7.06 -20.59 -0.22
CA GLY A 93 -7.65 -19.84 0.89
C GLY A 93 -6.79 -18.71 1.46
N LEU A 94 -5.69 -18.33 0.80
CA LEU A 94 -4.89 -17.19 1.22
C LEU A 94 -5.66 -15.87 1.01
N HIS A 95 -5.65 -15.00 2.03
CA HIS A 95 -6.36 -13.74 2.02
C HIS A 95 -5.39 -12.58 2.23
N VAL A 96 -5.65 -11.45 1.56
CA VAL A 96 -5.01 -10.19 1.93
C VAL A 96 -5.69 -9.66 3.20
N PRO A 97 -4.94 -9.46 4.30
CA PRO A 97 -5.50 -8.95 5.53
C PRO A 97 -5.92 -7.49 5.34
N ALA A 98 -7.10 -7.16 5.84
CA ALA A 98 -7.61 -5.79 5.87
C ALA A 98 -8.27 -5.55 7.23
N LEU A 99 -8.03 -4.36 7.78
CA LEU A 99 -8.40 -3.98 9.14
C LEU A 99 -9.45 -2.87 9.09
N ARG A 100 -10.36 -2.81 10.05
CA ARG A 100 -11.38 -1.76 10.09
C ARG A 100 -10.70 -0.43 10.38
N PHE A 101 -10.80 0.53 9.47
CA PHE A 101 -10.28 1.86 9.68
C PHE A 101 -11.08 2.85 8.84
N PRO A 102 -11.60 3.96 9.40
CA PRO A 102 -11.45 4.40 10.80
C PRO A 102 -12.21 3.52 11.81
N ILE A 103 -11.77 3.52 13.06
CA ILE A 103 -12.43 2.79 14.16
C ILE A 103 -13.57 3.59 14.81
N TRP A 104 -13.68 4.89 14.52
CA TRP A 104 -14.76 5.75 15.00
C TRP A 104 -15.97 5.72 14.07
N TYR A 105 -17.14 5.54 14.67
CA TYR A 105 -18.42 5.50 14.00
C TYR A 105 -19.38 6.51 14.62
N ARG A 106 -20.16 7.18 13.77
CA ARG A 106 -21.23 8.08 14.16
C ARG A 106 -22.56 7.35 14.13
N HIS A 107 -23.37 7.54 15.16
CA HIS A 107 -24.76 7.14 15.17
C HIS A 107 -25.59 8.06 14.25
N THR A 108 -26.31 7.50 13.27
CA THR A 108 -26.95 8.31 12.22
C THR A 108 -28.01 9.27 12.76
N ALA A 109 -28.75 8.88 13.81
CA ALA A 109 -29.83 9.71 14.37
C ALA A 109 -29.35 10.67 15.46
N THR A 110 -28.51 10.21 16.39
CA THR A 110 -28.13 11.02 17.58
C THR A 110 -26.82 11.76 17.40
N GLY A 111 -26.02 11.41 16.39
CA GLY A 111 -24.69 11.95 16.16
C GLY A 111 -23.63 11.49 17.17
N VAL A 112 -23.97 10.61 18.12
CA VAL A 112 -23.03 10.08 19.12
C VAL A 112 -21.92 9.30 18.42
N LEU A 113 -20.68 9.51 18.85
CA LEU A 113 -19.53 8.76 18.41
C LEU A 113 -19.34 7.51 19.26
N LYS A 114 -18.96 6.41 18.61
CA LYS A 114 -18.58 5.16 19.24
C LYS A 114 -17.36 4.59 18.55
N ARG A 115 -16.40 4.14 19.35
CA ARG A 115 -15.21 3.43 18.89
C ARG A 115 -15.48 1.93 18.85
N PHE A 116 -15.02 1.28 17.78
CA PHE A 116 -14.97 -0.18 17.64
C PHE A 116 -13.51 -0.66 17.65
N ASN A 117 -13.28 -1.96 17.75
CA ASN A 117 -11.93 -2.49 17.65
C ASN A 117 -11.52 -2.61 16.18
N LEU A 118 -10.22 -2.49 15.93
CA LEU A 118 -9.61 -2.62 14.61
C LEU A 118 -9.94 -3.97 13.93
N HIS A 119 -10.02 -5.03 14.71
CA HIS A 119 -10.34 -6.40 14.27
C HIS A 119 -11.84 -6.74 14.29
N THR A 120 -12.73 -5.78 14.62
CA THR A 120 -14.18 -6.03 14.66
C THR A 120 -14.72 -6.36 13.27
N LEU A 121 -15.08 -7.63 13.03
CA LEU A 121 -15.60 -8.10 11.74
C LEU A 121 -17.04 -7.63 11.45
N LYS A 122 -17.89 -7.63 12.49
CA LYS A 122 -19.31 -7.27 12.41
C LYS A 122 -19.62 -6.22 13.47
N VAL A 123 -20.34 -5.18 13.07
CA VAL A 123 -20.85 -4.16 13.98
C VAL A 123 -22.33 -4.43 14.22
N ASP A 124 -22.70 -4.56 15.49
CA ASP A 124 -24.11 -4.72 15.88
C ASP A 124 -24.89 -3.44 15.63
N ARG A 125 -26.18 -3.58 15.34
CA ARG A 125 -27.06 -2.42 15.18
C ARG A 125 -27.20 -1.68 16.52
N PRO A 126 -27.35 -0.34 16.51
CA PRO A 126 -27.67 0.41 17.72
C PRO A 126 -29.01 -0.06 18.31
N LYS A 127 -29.13 -0.04 19.64
CA LYS A 127 -30.35 -0.49 20.36
C LYS A 127 -31.50 0.51 20.22
N ASP A 128 -31.16 1.77 20.03
CA ASP A 128 -32.05 2.94 19.94
C ASP A 128 -32.53 3.25 18.51
N GLY A 129 -32.36 2.31 17.57
CA GLY A 129 -32.67 2.49 16.15
C GLY A 129 -31.51 3.11 15.36
N GLY A 130 -31.73 3.46 14.09
CA GLY A 130 -30.66 4.03 13.24
C GLY A 130 -29.56 3.04 12.86
N ARG A 131 -28.38 3.57 12.47
CA ARG A 131 -27.21 2.78 12.05
C ARG A 131 -25.92 3.40 12.56
N TRP A 132 -24.89 2.57 12.72
CA TRP A 132 -23.51 3.03 12.86
C TRP A 132 -22.92 3.29 11.48
N GLN A 133 -22.44 4.51 11.25
CA GLN A 133 -21.78 4.90 10.03
C GLN A 133 -20.31 5.25 10.33
N PRO A 134 -19.33 4.73 9.56
CA PRO A 134 -17.94 5.10 9.76
C PRO A 134 -17.78 6.61 9.63
N VAL A 135 -17.02 7.21 10.54
CA VAL A 135 -16.67 8.62 10.41
C VAL A 135 -15.72 8.75 9.22
N ARG A 136 -15.89 9.83 8.43
CA ARG A 136 -15.11 10.04 7.20
C ARG A 136 -13.81 10.78 7.43
N PHE A 137 -13.54 11.24 8.65
CA PHE A 137 -12.40 12.09 8.99
C PHE A 137 -11.30 11.27 9.65
N ILE A 138 -10.10 11.44 9.13
CA ILE A 138 -8.85 10.87 9.61
C ILE A 138 -7.81 11.98 9.72
N SER A 139 -6.64 11.66 10.24
CA SER A 139 -5.51 12.59 10.24
C SER A 139 -4.26 11.93 9.66
N VAL A 140 -3.51 12.67 8.86
CA VAL A 140 -2.35 12.18 8.10
C VAL A 140 -1.21 13.18 8.18
N CYS A 141 0.02 12.73 7.92
CA CYS A 141 1.18 13.62 7.82
C CYS A 141 2.11 13.18 6.68
N CYS A 142 3.00 14.08 6.26
CA CYS A 142 3.97 13.80 5.20
C CYS A 142 4.99 12.69 5.54
N GLY A 143 5.10 12.31 6.83
CA GLY A 143 5.86 11.14 7.27
C GLY A 143 5.20 9.79 6.90
N GLY A 144 4.01 9.81 6.29
CA GLY A 144 3.29 8.61 5.86
C GLY A 144 2.42 7.98 6.94
N HIS A 145 2.21 8.63 8.09
CA HIS A 145 1.33 8.13 9.16
C HIS A 145 -0.14 8.34 8.83
N LEU A 146 -0.95 7.34 9.19
CA LEU A 146 -2.40 7.34 9.04
C LEU A 146 -3.01 7.15 10.42
N ASN A 147 -3.63 8.19 10.96
CA ASN A 147 -4.11 8.21 12.33
C ASN A 147 -5.61 8.50 12.35
N GLU A 148 -6.25 8.14 13.46
CA GLU A 148 -7.61 8.61 13.74
C GLU A 148 -7.62 10.14 13.84
N PHE A 149 -8.76 10.77 13.56
CA PHE A 149 -8.89 12.19 13.86
C PHE A 149 -8.77 12.38 15.39
N PRO A 150 -7.98 13.34 15.89
CA PRO A 150 -7.69 13.50 17.32
C PRO A 150 -8.87 14.16 18.05
N TRP A 151 -10.03 13.50 18.09
CA TRP A 151 -11.32 14.04 18.51
C TRP A 151 -11.24 14.78 19.86
N LYS A 152 -10.77 14.12 20.91
CA LYS A 152 -10.74 14.71 22.26
C LYS A 152 -9.79 15.88 22.35
N ALA A 153 -8.58 15.75 21.80
CA ALA A 153 -7.60 16.82 21.80
C ALA A 153 -8.10 18.04 21.02
N TRP A 154 -8.75 17.82 19.87
CA TRP A 154 -9.28 18.89 19.02
C TRP A 154 -10.31 19.80 19.71
N ILE A 155 -11.12 19.26 20.61
CA ILE A 155 -12.08 20.04 21.41
C ILE A 155 -11.57 20.36 22.82
N GLY A 156 -10.35 19.96 23.19
CA GLY A 156 -9.84 20.09 24.55
C GLY A 156 -10.63 19.30 25.60
N CYS A 157 -11.17 18.13 25.23
CA CYS A 157 -11.91 17.26 26.13
C CYS A 157 -10.96 16.43 27.02
N GLN A 158 -11.15 16.51 28.33
CA GLN A 158 -10.38 15.78 29.34
C GLN A 158 -11.19 14.66 30.03
N CYS A 159 -12.38 14.32 29.53
CA CYS A 159 -13.19 13.25 30.09
C CYS A 159 -12.50 11.88 29.90
N SER A 160 -12.59 10.98 30.88
CA SER A 160 -12.01 9.63 30.78
C SER A 160 -12.65 8.78 29.69
N GLY A 161 -13.98 8.87 29.54
CA GLY A 161 -14.75 8.09 28.56
C GLY A 161 -14.84 8.71 27.16
N ASP A 162 -15.23 7.86 26.21
CA ASP A 162 -15.37 8.21 24.78
C ASP A 162 -16.83 8.32 24.32
N GLY A 163 -17.79 7.82 25.11
CA GLY A 163 -19.19 7.66 24.71
C GLY A 163 -20.04 8.94 24.73
N SER A 164 -19.48 10.08 25.15
CA SER A 164 -20.19 11.36 25.27
C SER A 164 -19.87 12.36 24.16
N MET A 165 -19.05 11.96 23.19
CA MET A 165 -18.75 12.80 22.03
C MET A 165 -19.87 12.73 21.00
N LYS A 166 -20.28 13.89 20.48
CA LYS A 166 -21.26 14.02 19.41
C LYS A 166 -20.66 14.78 18.24
N LEU A 167 -20.87 14.25 17.04
CA LEU A 167 -20.54 14.87 15.77
C LEU A 167 -21.84 15.23 15.04
N THR A 168 -22.08 16.52 14.90
CA THR A 168 -23.26 17.06 14.22
C THR A 168 -22.84 17.71 12.91
N ASP A 169 -23.51 17.33 11.83
CA ASP A 169 -23.41 17.97 10.53
C ASP A 169 -24.69 18.79 10.33
N ARG A 170 -24.55 20.11 10.27
CA ARG A 170 -25.70 21.03 10.12
C ARG A 170 -26.12 21.21 8.65
N GLY A 171 -25.51 20.49 7.72
CA GLY A 171 -25.69 20.69 6.29
C GLY A 171 -24.85 21.87 5.80
N GLY A 172 -24.15 21.67 4.68
CA GLY A 172 -23.25 22.64 4.07
C GLY A 172 -22.21 21.94 3.19
N SER A 173 -21.64 22.66 2.21
CA SER A 173 -20.58 22.14 1.35
C SER A 173 -19.20 22.15 2.03
N GLU A 174 -19.03 22.95 3.08
CA GLU A 174 -17.77 23.16 3.79
C GLU A 174 -17.72 22.42 5.13
N LEU A 175 -16.51 22.19 5.64
CA LEU A 175 -16.27 21.59 6.96
C LEU A 175 -16.68 22.48 8.15
N THR A 176 -17.08 23.73 7.87
CA THR A 176 -17.60 24.68 8.87
C THR A 176 -18.94 24.25 9.44
N SER A 177 -19.76 23.51 8.67
CA SER A 177 -21.07 22.99 9.10
C SER A 177 -20.94 21.79 10.06
N ILE A 178 -19.77 21.16 10.10
CA ILE A 178 -19.51 19.97 10.90
C ILE A 178 -18.86 20.40 12.19
N ARG A 179 -19.57 20.17 13.30
CA ARG A 179 -19.13 20.52 14.65
C ARG A 179 -19.13 19.28 15.53
N MET A 180 -18.11 19.19 16.37
CA MET A 180 -18.04 18.17 17.40
C MET A 180 -18.02 18.79 18.79
N HIS A 181 -18.62 18.11 19.76
CA HIS A 181 -18.62 18.51 21.16
C HIS A 181 -18.75 17.29 22.09
N CYS A 182 -18.46 17.49 23.37
CA CYS A 182 -18.61 16.47 24.41
C CYS A 182 -19.71 16.89 25.40
N THR A 183 -20.75 16.06 25.57
CA THR A 183 -21.89 16.40 26.44
C THR A 183 -21.58 16.29 27.92
N THR A 184 -20.51 15.60 28.32
CA THR A 184 -20.10 15.42 29.71
C THR A 184 -19.03 16.42 30.16
N CYS A 185 -18.49 17.22 29.24
CA CYS A 185 -17.58 18.30 29.62
C CYS A 185 -18.36 19.38 30.41
N PRO A 186 -17.71 20.07 31.37
CA PRO A 186 -18.34 21.13 32.14
C PRO A 186 -18.92 22.22 31.24
N GLU A 187 -20.08 22.76 31.61
CA GLU A 187 -20.71 23.86 30.87
C GLU A 187 -19.74 25.05 30.75
N GLY A 188 -19.67 25.65 29.56
CA GLY A 188 -18.75 26.75 29.28
C GLY A 188 -17.31 26.35 28.90
N SER A 189 -16.89 25.11 29.14
CA SER A 189 -15.58 24.58 28.70
C SER A 189 -15.49 24.47 27.17
N SER A 190 -14.27 24.44 26.64
CA SER A 190 -14.00 24.21 25.21
C SER A 190 -14.63 22.91 24.71
N GLY A 191 -14.49 21.83 25.48
CA GLY A 191 -15.05 20.52 25.15
C GLY A 191 -16.57 20.52 25.03
N HIS A 192 -17.27 21.26 25.90
CA HIS A 192 -18.74 21.35 25.89
C HIS A 192 -19.24 22.27 24.77
N LYS A 193 -18.60 23.44 24.58
CA LYS A 193 -18.91 24.37 23.46
C LYS A 193 -18.64 23.73 22.10
N GLY A 194 -17.68 22.81 22.06
CA GLY A 194 -17.26 22.12 20.84
C GLY A 194 -16.55 23.01 19.84
N LYS A 195 -16.08 22.40 18.76
CA LYS A 195 -15.31 23.06 17.70
C LYS A 195 -15.73 22.55 16.33
N SER A 196 -15.71 23.41 15.32
CA SER A 196 -15.91 22.99 13.93
C SER A 196 -14.67 22.26 13.42
N LEU A 197 -14.81 21.53 12.32
CA LEU A 197 -13.69 20.88 11.63
C LEU A 197 -13.11 21.79 10.53
N ALA A 198 -13.49 23.07 10.52
CA ALA A 198 -13.07 24.05 9.53
C ALA A 198 -11.54 24.14 9.46
N ARG A 199 -11.01 24.27 8.24
CA ARG A 199 -9.57 24.45 7.95
C ARG A 199 -8.65 23.27 8.36
N THR A 200 -9.15 22.24 9.03
CA THR A 200 -8.34 21.09 9.47
C THR A 200 -7.69 20.33 8.31
N THR A 201 -8.27 20.39 7.11
CA THR A 201 -7.74 19.77 5.89
C THR A 201 -6.75 20.65 5.12
N MET A 202 -6.45 21.86 5.59
CA MET A 202 -5.48 22.72 4.91
C MET A 202 -4.06 22.22 5.21
N VAL A 203 -3.31 21.97 4.14
CA VAL A 203 -1.89 21.61 4.23
C VAL A 203 -1.08 22.89 4.48
N PRO A 204 -0.30 22.96 5.56
CA PRO A 204 0.51 24.14 5.84
C PRO A 204 1.70 24.24 4.88
N ASN A 205 2.07 25.46 4.48
CA ASN A 205 3.35 25.69 3.81
C ASN A 205 4.50 25.75 4.84
N ILE A 206 5.16 24.61 5.02
CA ILE A 206 6.27 24.46 5.99
C ILE A 206 7.44 25.41 5.66
N TYR A 207 7.69 25.72 4.39
CA TYR A 207 8.76 26.63 3.97
C TYR A 207 8.54 28.06 4.44
N ASN A 208 7.27 28.47 4.56
CA ASN A 208 6.87 29.79 5.05
C ASN A 208 6.70 29.82 6.57
N GLY A 209 7.04 28.74 7.28
CA GLY A 209 6.82 28.62 8.72
C GLY A 209 5.35 28.53 9.13
N GLU A 210 4.46 28.14 8.21
CA GLU A 210 3.04 27.97 8.53
C GLU A 210 2.81 26.73 9.40
N HIS A 211 1.86 26.84 10.32
CA HIS A 211 1.42 25.74 11.18
C HIS A 211 0.07 25.19 10.72
N SER A 212 -0.09 23.86 10.78
CA SER A 212 -1.40 23.25 10.59
C SER A 212 -2.37 23.64 11.71
N GLU A 213 -3.67 23.51 11.47
CA GLU A 213 -4.68 23.77 12.51
C GLU A 213 -4.49 22.87 13.75
N PHE A 214 -3.98 21.65 13.57
CA PHE A 214 -3.64 20.78 14.70
C PHE A 214 -2.45 21.30 15.51
N GLN A 215 -1.39 21.78 14.85
CA GLN A 215 -0.23 22.34 15.54
C GLN A 215 -0.58 23.59 16.35
N LYS A 216 -1.49 24.45 15.85
CA LYS A 216 -1.98 25.62 16.60
C LYS A 216 -2.68 25.24 17.91
N GLU A 217 -3.24 24.04 17.98
CA GLU A 217 -3.86 23.46 19.17
C GLU A 217 -2.89 22.60 20.00
N GLY A 218 -1.59 22.58 19.65
CA GLY A 218 -0.59 21.75 20.33
C GLY A 218 -0.71 20.26 20.03
N ILE A 219 -1.40 19.87 18.96
CA ILE A 219 -1.59 18.47 18.57
C ILE A 219 -0.50 18.08 17.57
N THR A 220 0.27 17.05 17.93
CA THR A 220 1.35 16.48 17.11
C THR A 220 0.93 15.15 16.49
N CYS A 221 1.70 14.68 15.50
CA CYS A 221 1.47 13.37 14.90
C CYS A 221 1.84 12.24 15.89
N PRO A 222 0.92 11.30 16.20
CA PRO A 222 1.22 10.20 17.11
C PRO A 222 2.07 9.10 16.44
N GLY A 223 2.16 9.10 15.11
CA GLY A 223 2.97 8.14 14.36
C GLY A 223 2.27 6.82 14.09
N ASP A 224 0.93 6.76 14.11
CA ASP A 224 0.16 5.53 13.96
C ASP A 224 0.30 4.94 12.54
N ARG A 225 0.41 3.61 12.49
CA ARG A 225 0.49 2.79 11.27
C ARG A 225 -0.52 1.65 11.36
N PRO A 226 -1.83 1.94 11.28
CA PRO A 226 -2.90 0.96 11.55
C PRO A 226 -2.86 -0.25 10.61
N TRP A 227 -2.23 -0.15 9.44
CA TRP A 227 -2.02 -1.27 8.52
C TRP A 227 -1.04 -2.33 9.05
N LEU A 228 -0.21 -2.00 10.04
CA LEU A 228 0.67 -2.94 10.73
C LEU A 228 0.03 -3.52 12.00
N GLY A 229 -1.23 -3.21 12.27
CA GLY A 229 -1.96 -3.68 13.45
C GLY A 229 -2.07 -2.63 14.55
N ASN A 230 -2.53 -3.08 15.71
CA ASN A 230 -2.70 -2.21 16.87
C ASN A 230 -1.34 -1.83 17.46
N ASP A 231 -1.21 -0.60 17.95
CA ASP A 231 -0.01 -0.08 18.63
C ASP A 231 1.27 0.00 17.76
N ALA A 232 1.15 -0.25 16.46
CA ALA A 232 2.21 -0.03 15.49
C ALA A 232 2.43 1.48 15.29
N THR A 233 3.18 2.07 16.20
CA THR A 233 3.51 3.49 16.21
C THR A 233 4.97 3.69 15.82
N GLN A 234 5.27 4.81 15.18
CA GLN A 234 6.63 5.27 14.99
C GLN A 234 6.88 6.37 16.03
N THR A 235 7.95 6.23 16.80
CA THR A 235 8.36 7.26 17.74
C THR A 235 8.86 8.51 17.01
N SER A 236 8.64 9.69 17.61
CA SER A 236 9.23 10.97 17.18
C SER A 236 8.88 11.45 15.76
N CYS A 237 7.59 11.49 15.41
CA CYS A 237 7.15 12.18 14.18
C CYS A 237 6.96 13.69 14.43
N ASN A 238 7.70 14.52 13.69
CA ASN A 238 7.65 15.98 13.80
C ASN A 238 6.94 16.65 12.60
N HIS A 239 6.33 15.86 11.71
CA HIS A 239 5.60 16.42 10.58
C HIS A 239 4.26 17.01 11.00
N PRO A 240 3.84 18.15 10.41
CA PRO A 240 2.51 18.70 10.65
C PRO A 240 1.41 17.67 10.35
N LEU A 241 0.52 17.49 11.31
CA LEU A 241 -0.67 16.68 11.12
C LEU A 241 -1.72 17.50 10.38
N VAL A 242 -2.44 16.89 9.44
CA VAL A 242 -3.59 17.48 8.73
C VAL A 242 -4.74 16.51 8.69
N ALA A 243 -5.98 17.00 8.69
CA ALA A 243 -7.14 16.15 8.52
C ALA A 243 -7.32 15.77 7.06
N ALA A 244 -7.92 14.62 6.81
CA ALA A 244 -8.31 14.21 5.47
C ALA A 244 -9.61 13.40 5.51
N LEU A 245 -10.28 13.32 4.36
CA LEU A 245 -11.48 12.53 4.17
C LEU A 245 -11.13 11.19 3.56
N ILE A 246 -11.62 10.09 4.13
CA ILE A 246 -11.32 8.71 3.67
C ILE A 246 -11.70 8.42 2.21
N ASN A 247 -12.56 9.23 1.60
CA ASN A 247 -13.01 9.09 0.22
C ASN A 247 -12.24 9.99 -0.76
N GLN A 248 -11.23 10.72 -0.30
CA GLN A 248 -10.39 11.53 -1.18
C GLN A 248 -9.40 10.66 -1.94
N THR A 249 -9.18 10.98 -3.22
CA THR A 249 -8.26 10.26 -4.11
C THR A 249 -6.78 10.51 -3.78
N ASN A 250 -6.48 11.48 -2.92
CA ASN A 250 -5.11 11.90 -2.61
C ASN A 250 -4.56 11.34 -1.29
N LEU A 251 -5.16 10.28 -0.76
CA LEU A 251 -4.72 9.64 0.48
C LEU A 251 -3.62 8.60 0.29
N TYR A 252 -3.57 7.95 -0.86
CA TYR A 252 -2.58 6.91 -1.14
C TYR A 252 -2.13 7.01 -2.58
N PHE A 253 -0.82 7.04 -2.77
CA PHE A 253 -0.19 6.99 -4.07
C PHE A 253 0.91 5.92 -4.04
N PRO A 254 0.81 4.87 -4.87
CA PRO A 254 1.90 3.93 -5.00
C PRO A 254 3.11 4.62 -5.63
N ARG A 255 4.31 4.15 -5.28
CA ARG A 255 5.53 4.52 -6.01
C ARG A 255 5.70 3.52 -7.14
N THR A 256 5.25 3.91 -8.33
CA THR A 256 5.36 3.06 -9.52
C THR A 256 6.70 3.29 -10.20
N LEU A 257 7.45 2.21 -10.38
CA LEU A 257 8.72 2.18 -11.11
C LEU A 257 8.60 1.14 -12.21
N SER A 258 8.98 1.51 -13.42
CA SER A 258 8.98 0.63 -14.57
C SER A 258 10.41 0.49 -15.10
N ALA A 259 10.73 -0.72 -15.54
CA ALA A 259 11.97 -1.00 -16.25
C ALA A 259 11.62 -1.82 -17.49
N ILE A 260 12.24 -1.47 -18.62
CA ILE A 260 12.12 -2.26 -19.85
C ILE A 260 13.31 -3.21 -19.89
N SER A 261 13.01 -4.50 -20.01
CA SER A 261 14.05 -5.50 -20.23
C SER A 261 14.45 -5.49 -21.70
N LEU A 262 15.71 -5.12 -21.96
CA LEU A 262 16.33 -5.31 -23.26
C LEU A 262 17.17 -6.59 -23.20
N PRO A 263 17.13 -7.44 -24.23
CA PRO A 263 17.99 -8.61 -24.31
C PRO A 263 19.46 -8.17 -24.28
N ASP A 264 20.31 -8.96 -23.61
CA ASP A 264 21.74 -8.67 -23.54
C ASP A 264 22.38 -8.86 -24.93
N LEU A 265 22.65 -7.74 -25.61
CA LEU A 265 23.22 -7.70 -26.94
C LEU A 265 24.67 -8.23 -26.99
N LYS A 266 25.33 -8.42 -25.83
CA LYS A 266 26.68 -9.00 -25.77
C LYS A 266 26.67 -10.52 -25.98
N ILE A 267 25.58 -11.19 -25.60
CA ILE A 267 25.42 -12.62 -25.83
C ILE A 267 24.90 -12.81 -27.25
N GLN A 268 25.76 -13.29 -28.15
CA GLN A 268 25.40 -13.58 -29.54
C GLN A 268 24.88 -15.03 -29.70
N ASN A 269 25.04 -15.89 -28.69
CA ASN A 269 24.61 -17.28 -28.76
C ASN A 269 23.11 -17.40 -28.41
N SER A 270 22.31 -17.73 -29.42
CA SER A 270 20.85 -17.93 -29.28
C SER A 270 20.47 -19.01 -28.26
N SER A 271 21.30 -20.02 -28.02
CA SER A 271 21.07 -21.07 -27.02
C SER A 271 21.21 -20.53 -25.60
N VAL A 272 22.24 -19.71 -25.36
CA VAL A 272 22.48 -19.07 -24.05
C VAL A 272 21.39 -18.06 -23.72
N ILE A 273 20.87 -17.31 -24.72
CA ILE A 273 19.74 -16.39 -24.53
C ILE A 273 18.48 -17.16 -24.11
N LYS A 274 18.19 -18.29 -24.76
CA LYS A 274 17.03 -19.14 -24.40
C LYS A 274 17.20 -19.71 -23.00
N LEU A 275 18.34 -20.33 -22.72
CA LEU A 275 18.65 -20.88 -21.40
C LEU A 275 18.56 -19.81 -20.31
N ARG A 276 19.03 -18.58 -20.59
CA ARG A 276 18.90 -17.46 -19.66
C ARG A 276 17.45 -17.18 -19.26
N ASN A 277 16.54 -17.07 -20.23
CA ASN A 277 15.12 -16.81 -19.96
C ASN A 277 14.48 -17.95 -19.15
N GLU A 278 14.84 -19.20 -19.44
CA GLU A 278 14.38 -20.36 -18.66
C GLU A 278 14.94 -20.33 -17.23
N ILE A 279 16.23 -20.01 -17.07
CA ILE A 279 16.88 -19.90 -15.76
C ILE A 279 16.23 -18.79 -14.91
N GLU A 280 15.89 -17.64 -15.50
CA GLU A 280 15.16 -16.56 -14.80
C GLU A 280 13.81 -17.01 -14.22
N ALA A 281 13.16 -18.02 -14.82
CA ALA A 281 11.90 -18.59 -14.36
C ALA A 281 12.05 -19.68 -13.29
N VAL A 282 13.28 -20.13 -13.00
CA VAL A 282 13.53 -21.20 -12.02
C VAL A 282 13.41 -20.69 -10.58
N GLU A 283 12.61 -21.36 -9.74
CA GLU A 283 12.39 -20.97 -8.34
C GLU A 283 13.68 -20.91 -7.49
N THR A 284 14.67 -21.75 -7.79
CA THR A 284 15.95 -21.83 -7.05
C THR A 284 16.95 -20.76 -7.46
N ILE A 285 16.64 -19.86 -8.40
CA ILE A 285 17.56 -18.84 -8.89
C ILE A 285 18.09 -17.91 -7.80
N THR A 286 17.25 -17.55 -6.81
CA THR A 286 17.64 -16.69 -5.69
C THR A 286 18.70 -17.38 -4.80
N PHE A 287 18.55 -18.69 -4.58
CA PHE A 287 19.56 -19.50 -3.88
C PHE A 287 20.82 -19.65 -4.72
N ALA A 288 20.69 -19.85 -6.04
CA ALA A 288 21.82 -19.96 -6.96
C ALA A 288 22.65 -18.67 -6.95
N LYS A 289 22.01 -17.51 -6.97
CA LYS A 289 22.67 -16.20 -6.83
C LYS A 289 23.42 -16.06 -5.51
N SER A 290 22.85 -16.57 -4.43
CA SER A 290 23.49 -16.55 -3.11
C SER A 290 24.75 -17.41 -3.08
N LEU A 291 24.67 -18.65 -3.62
CA LEU A 291 25.83 -19.54 -3.79
C LEU A 291 26.89 -18.93 -4.71
N TRP A 292 26.47 -18.30 -5.80
CA TRP A 292 27.36 -17.65 -6.75
C TRP A 292 28.24 -16.57 -6.11
N ARG A 293 27.69 -15.84 -5.13
CA ARG A 293 28.41 -14.79 -4.39
C ARG A 293 29.43 -15.34 -3.37
N MET A 294 29.36 -16.62 -3.02
CA MET A 294 30.24 -17.23 -2.01
C MET A 294 31.61 -17.70 -2.57
N GLY A 295 31.86 -17.52 -3.87
CA GLY A 295 33.16 -17.80 -4.51
C GLY A 295 33.15 -18.98 -5.48
N GLU A 296 34.30 -19.25 -6.11
CA GLU A 296 34.42 -20.15 -7.28
C GLU A 296 33.97 -21.59 -7.01
N THR A 297 34.23 -22.11 -5.82
CA THR A 297 33.83 -23.46 -5.41
C THR A 297 32.32 -23.62 -5.27
N MET A 298 31.61 -22.52 -5.00
CA MET A 298 30.15 -22.52 -4.85
C MET A 298 29.44 -22.21 -6.19
N LYS A 299 30.14 -21.63 -7.17
CA LYS A 299 29.61 -21.44 -8.53
C LYS A 299 29.30 -22.78 -9.21
N SER A 300 30.18 -23.77 -9.09
CA SER A 300 29.92 -25.11 -9.63
C SER A 300 28.70 -25.78 -8.98
N GLN A 301 28.48 -25.55 -7.68
CA GLN A 301 27.26 -26.00 -6.99
C GLN A 301 26.01 -25.25 -7.48
N ALA A 302 26.11 -23.95 -7.74
CA ALA A 302 25.02 -23.16 -8.32
C ALA A 302 24.64 -23.66 -9.73
N VAL A 303 25.64 -23.94 -10.59
CA VAL A 303 25.43 -24.53 -11.93
C VAL A 303 24.73 -25.89 -11.82
N ALA A 304 25.24 -26.78 -10.95
CA ALA A 304 24.63 -28.10 -10.74
C ALA A 304 23.18 -28.02 -10.24
N MET A 305 22.90 -27.09 -9.33
CA MET A 305 21.55 -26.87 -8.79
C MET A 305 20.57 -26.38 -9.86
N ILE A 306 21.01 -25.44 -10.71
CA ILE A 306 20.20 -24.92 -11.82
C ILE A 306 20.00 -25.98 -12.90
N LYS A 307 21.04 -26.74 -13.25
CA LYS A 307 20.94 -27.87 -14.19
C LYS A 307 19.89 -28.88 -13.76
N GLU A 308 19.89 -29.26 -12.48
CA GLU A 308 18.89 -30.18 -11.94
C GLU A 308 17.47 -29.59 -11.95
N ALA A 309 17.34 -28.27 -11.73
CA ALA A 309 16.05 -27.59 -11.83
C ALA A 309 15.53 -27.52 -13.28
N LEU A 310 16.40 -27.20 -14.25
CA LEU A 310 16.07 -27.20 -15.68
C LEU A 310 15.69 -28.60 -16.18
N ARG A 311 16.36 -29.64 -15.71
CA ARG A 311 16.03 -31.04 -16.02
C ARG A 311 14.60 -31.41 -15.61
N LYS A 312 14.10 -30.86 -14.49
CA LYS A 312 12.71 -31.07 -14.05
C LYS A 312 11.68 -30.35 -14.93
N GLN A 313 12.10 -29.36 -15.70
CA GLN A 313 11.28 -28.61 -16.66
C GLN A 313 11.47 -29.10 -18.11
N ASP A 314 12.14 -30.25 -18.31
CA ASP A 314 12.47 -30.82 -19.63
C ASP A 314 13.35 -29.92 -20.51
N VAL A 315 14.15 -29.04 -19.89
CA VAL A 315 15.12 -28.17 -20.56
C VAL A 315 16.53 -28.76 -20.40
N SER A 316 17.19 -29.01 -21.53
CA SER A 316 18.58 -29.48 -21.59
C SER A 316 19.53 -28.31 -21.88
N GLY A 317 20.58 -28.17 -21.07
CA GLY A 317 21.68 -27.23 -21.31
C GLY A 317 23.01 -27.82 -20.88
N ASP A 318 24.08 -27.49 -21.61
CA ASP A 318 25.45 -27.86 -21.21
C ASP A 318 25.90 -27.04 -19.99
N ASP A 319 26.81 -27.59 -19.18
CA ASP A 319 27.29 -26.93 -17.96
C ASP A 319 27.98 -25.60 -18.28
N ASN A 320 28.69 -25.53 -19.41
CA ASN A 320 29.34 -24.30 -19.87
C ASN A 320 28.32 -23.23 -20.30
N GLU A 321 27.23 -23.63 -20.95
CA GLU A 321 26.18 -22.70 -21.38
C GLU A 321 25.37 -22.17 -20.19
N ILE A 322 25.08 -23.04 -19.21
CA ILE A 322 24.42 -22.65 -17.96
C ILE A 322 25.33 -21.69 -17.17
N GLN A 323 26.64 -22.00 -17.08
CA GLN A 323 27.59 -21.13 -16.42
C GLN A 323 27.65 -19.74 -17.09
N ALA A 324 27.75 -19.68 -18.42
CA ALA A 324 27.76 -18.42 -19.16
C ALA A 324 26.45 -17.63 -18.98
N ALA A 325 25.30 -18.31 -18.93
CA ALA A 325 24.02 -17.67 -18.66
C ALA A 325 23.96 -17.08 -17.24
N LEU A 326 24.43 -17.81 -16.23
CA LEU A 326 24.49 -17.33 -14.84
C LEU A 326 25.48 -16.17 -14.68
N GLU A 327 26.63 -16.20 -15.36
CA GLU A 327 27.59 -15.10 -15.39
C GLU A 327 26.96 -13.80 -15.89
N SER A 328 26.20 -13.84 -16.99
CA SER A 328 25.46 -12.67 -17.50
C SER A 328 24.33 -12.23 -16.57
N LEU A 329 23.56 -13.18 -16.00
CA LEU A 329 22.44 -12.86 -15.11
C LEU A 329 22.85 -12.19 -13.82
N PHE A 330 23.98 -12.63 -13.28
CA PHE A 330 24.52 -12.15 -12.01
C PHE A 330 25.62 -11.10 -12.20
N ASP A 331 25.86 -10.67 -13.45
CA ASP A 331 26.79 -9.58 -13.73
C ASP A 331 26.30 -8.31 -13.04
N GLU A 332 27.06 -7.86 -12.05
CA GLU A 332 26.79 -6.63 -11.31
C GLU A 332 27.30 -5.39 -12.05
N SER A 333 27.77 -5.50 -13.31
CA SER A 333 28.14 -4.34 -14.12
C SER A 333 27.00 -3.30 -14.25
N ALA A 334 25.74 -3.70 -14.12
CA ALA A 334 24.59 -2.81 -14.01
C ALA A 334 24.62 -1.91 -12.74
N ARG A 335 25.19 -2.38 -11.62
CA ARG A 335 25.44 -1.53 -10.43
C ARG A 335 26.48 -0.45 -10.72
N ASN A 336 27.46 -0.74 -11.57
CA ASN A 336 28.50 0.22 -11.96
C ASN A 336 27.95 1.31 -12.90
N PHE A 337 26.93 1.00 -13.72
CA PHE A 337 26.18 2.03 -14.46
C PHE A 337 25.46 2.99 -13.51
N ALA A 338 24.85 2.49 -12.42
CA ALA A 338 24.19 3.33 -11.43
C ALA A 338 25.17 4.16 -10.58
N ALA A 339 26.44 3.76 -10.46
CA ALA A 339 27.46 4.52 -9.73
C ALA A 339 27.95 5.78 -10.47
N GLY A 340 27.74 5.85 -11.79
CA GLY A 340 28.08 7.02 -12.63
C GLY A 340 26.86 7.84 -13.08
N VAL A 341 25.65 7.41 -12.74
CA VAL A 341 24.46 8.25 -12.84
C VAL A 341 24.42 9.03 -11.54
N ASP A 342 24.64 10.35 -11.62
CA ASP A 342 24.41 11.23 -10.49
C ASP A 342 23.09 10.82 -9.85
N LEU A 343 23.10 10.69 -8.51
CA LEU A 343 21.86 10.64 -7.71
C LEU A 343 20.85 11.58 -8.36
N PRO A 344 19.58 11.15 -8.55
CA PRO A 344 18.56 11.88 -9.30
C PRO A 344 18.76 13.39 -9.16
N ALA A 345 18.89 14.10 -10.30
CA ALA A 345 19.20 15.52 -10.34
C ALA A 345 18.34 16.28 -9.32
N GLU A 346 18.79 17.43 -8.78
CA GLU A 346 18.06 18.11 -7.70
C GLU A 346 16.55 18.30 -7.97
N GLY A 347 16.12 18.40 -9.24
CA GLY A 347 14.71 18.38 -9.66
C GLY A 347 13.95 17.05 -9.45
N GLU A 348 14.61 15.90 -9.55
CA GLU A 348 14.05 14.59 -9.19
C GLU A 348 14.07 14.36 -7.67
N ARG A 349 15.00 14.97 -6.93
CA ARG A 349 14.90 15.06 -5.45
C ARG A 349 13.75 15.96 -5.02
N GLU A 350 13.41 16.99 -5.80
CA GLU A 350 12.18 17.77 -5.64
C GLU A 350 10.92 16.92 -5.86
N ILE A 351 10.96 15.98 -6.81
CA ILE A 351 9.88 15.00 -6.98
C ILE A 351 9.84 14.04 -5.77
N LEU A 352 10.95 13.77 -5.08
CA LEU A 352 11.01 12.96 -3.85
C LEU A 352 10.59 13.75 -2.59
N SER A 353 10.81 15.06 -2.55
CA SER A 353 10.33 15.96 -1.50
C SER A 353 8.95 16.50 -1.86
N CYS A 354 7.90 15.81 -1.41
CA CYS A 354 6.52 16.32 -1.29
C CYS A 354 6.08 17.32 -2.38
N PRO A 355 5.36 16.91 -3.46
CA PRO A 355 4.62 17.91 -4.23
C PRO A 355 3.65 18.63 -3.28
N ALA A 356 3.49 19.94 -3.46
CA ALA A 356 2.71 20.82 -2.58
C ALA A 356 1.22 20.44 -2.41
N SER A 357 0.75 19.35 -3.03
CA SER A 357 -0.64 18.90 -3.08
C SER A 357 -0.89 17.46 -2.61
N ALA A 358 0.14 16.68 -2.25
CA ALA A 358 -0.04 15.28 -1.81
C ALA A 358 0.21 15.10 -0.30
N PRO A 359 -0.85 14.88 0.52
CA PRO A 359 -0.72 14.82 1.98
C PRO A 359 -0.13 13.50 2.52
N MET A 360 0.00 12.47 1.68
CA MET A 360 0.61 11.21 2.08
C MET A 360 1.42 10.59 0.94
N ARG A 361 2.71 10.37 1.20
CA ARG A 361 3.54 9.44 0.43
C ARG A 361 4.00 8.36 1.38
N GLN A 362 3.51 7.15 1.19
CA GLN A 362 3.96 6.03 1.98
C GLN A 362 5.26 5.51 1.37
N ILE A 363 6.38 5.81 2.02
CA ILE A 363 7.63 5.10 1.76
C ILE A 363 7.54 3.81 2.58
N GLY A 364 7.39 2.67 1.91
CA GLY A 364 7.58 1.37 2.53
C GLY A 364 9.04 1.17 2.89
N VAL A 365 9.51 1.78 3.97
CA VAL A 365 10.81 1.44 4.57
C VAL A 365 10.57 0.28 5.52
N PHE A 366 10.98 -0.91 5.08
CA PHE A 366 11.08 -2.12 5.90
C PHE A 366 12.40 -2.13 6.67
N SER A 367 12.48 -2.97 7.70
CA SER A 367 13.74 -3.51 8.22
C SER A 367 14.41 -4.53 7.28
N GLU A 368 13.77 -4.91 6.16
CA GLU A 368 14.20 -5.95 5.21
C GLU A 368 13.91 -5.67 3.70
N GLY A 369 13.73 -4.41 3.27
CA GLY A 369 13.67 -3.98 1.85
C GLY A 369 12.87 -4.83 0.83
N ARG A 370 11.52 -4.75 0.80
CA ARG A 370 10.67 -5.52 -0.15
C ARG A 370 9.65 -4.63 -0.90
N PHE A 371 9.39 -4.92 -2.18
CA PHE A 371 8.46 -4.16 -3.05
C PHE A 371 7.49 -5.07 -3.83
N LEU A 372 6.33 -4.52 -4.20
CA LEU A 372 5.33 -5.17 -5.06
C LEU A 372 5.60 -4.90 -6.53
N VAL A 373 5.33 -5.89 -7.40
CA VAL A 373 5.49 -5.76 -8.87
C VAL A 373 4.21 -6.18 -9.60
N HIS A 374 3.91 -5.49 -10.71
CA HIS A 374 2.96 -5.92 -11.73
C HIS A 374 3.72 -6.21 -13.03
N LEU A 375 3.52 -7.39 -13.62
CA LEU A 375 4.03 -7.71 -14.95
C LEU A 375 2.88 -7.57 -15.95
N SER A 376 2.99 -6.61 -16.86
CA SER A 376 2.09 -6.53 -18.02
C SER A 376 2.68 -7.38 -19.15
N PRO A 377 1.98 -8.40 -19.69
CA PRO A 377 2.45 -9.06 -20.89
C PRO A 377 2.47 -8.06 -22.06
N PHE A 378 3.53 -8.13 -22.86
CA PHE A 378 3.66 -7.36 -24.11
C PHE A 378 2.42 -7.62 -24.98
N ARG A 379 1.56 -6.62 -25.15
CA ARG A 379 0.61 -6.61 -26.27
C ARG A 379 1.41 -6.19 -27.49
N SER A 380 1.48 -7.07 -28.49
CA SER A 380 2.11 -6.76 -29.78
C SER A 380 1.55 -5.45 -30.31
N ALA A 381 2.46 -4.60 -30.79
CA ALA A 381 2.14 -3.39 -31.52
C ALA A 381 1.46 -3.80 -32.84
N ASP A 382 0.14 -3.81 -32.82
CA ASP A 382 -0.76 -3.53 -33.94
C ASP A 382 -2.17 -3.82 -33.42
N GLU A 383 -2.84 -2.79 -32.90
CA GLU A 383 -4.25 -2.54 -33.17
C GLU A 383 -4.65 -1.18 -32.58
N THR A 384 -5.03 -0.32 -33.52
CA THR A 384 -5.49 1.05 -33.40
C THR A 384 -6.38 1.33 -32.20
N GLU A 385 -5.99 2.35 -31.43
CA GLU A 385 -6.82 3.09 -30.47
C GLU A 385 -8.13 3.55 -31.16
N ILE A 386 -9.25 2.92 -30.82
CA ILE A 386 -10.57 3.55 -30.95
C ILE A 386 -10.91 4.14 -29.59
N ARG A 387 -10.58 5.42 -29.40
CA ARG A 387 -11.09 6.22 -28.29
C ARG A 387 -12.54 6.61 -28.60
N ALA A 388 -13.47 6.11 -27.81
CA ALA A 388 -14.84 6.61 -27.78
C ALA A 388 -15.06 7.42 -26.50
N GLY A 389 -15.29 8.73 -26.67
CA GLY A 389 -16.12 9.50 -25.74
C GLY A 389 -15.43 10.55 -24.85
N GLU A 390 -14.69 11.49 -25.44
CA GLU A 390 -14.66 12.86 -24.89
C GLU A 390 -15.29 13.82 -25.90
N SER A 391 -16.41 14.42 -25.51
CA SER A 391 -17.08 15.49 -26.24
C SER A 391 -16.33 16.81 -26.00
N PRO A 392 -15.86 17.51 -27.05
CA PRO A 392 -15.28 18.83 -26.88
C PRO A 392 -16.39 19.88 -26.79
N GLY A 393 -16.51 20.52 -25.63
CA GLY A 393 -17.23 21.79 -25.51
C GLY A 393 -16.50 22.86 -26.31
N ARG A 394 -17.20 23.48 -27.27
CA ARG A 394 -16.83 24.78 -27.83
C ARG A 394 -17.90 25.80 -27.44
N THR A 395 -17.43 26.84 -26.77
CA THR A 395 -18.13 28.09 -26.49
C THR A 395 -18.37 28.90 -27.77
N ALA A 396 -19.57 29.49 -27.89
CA ALA A 396 -19.82 30.93 -28.03
C ALA A 396 -20.92 31.31 -29.06
N CYS A 397 -21.87 32.09 -28.55
CA CYS A 397 -22.57 33.24 -29.15
C CYS A 397 -23.57 33.09 -30.31
N GLU A 398 -24.78 33.53 -29.97
CA GLU A 398 -25.62 34.52 -30.68
C GLU A 398 -26.53 34.13 -31.87
N ARG A 399 -27.83 34.31 -31.60
CA ARG A 399 -28.84 35.13 -32.33
C ARG A 399 -29.78 34.49 -33.38
N TYR A 400 -31.04 34.94 -33.25
CA TYR A 400 -32.21 34.92 -34.18
C TYR A 400 -32.78 33.53 -34.50
N SER A 401 -34.08 33.23 -34.45
CA SER A 401 -35.32 34.03 -34.34
C SER A 401 -36.38 33.26 -33.55
#